data_AF-A0A2E5UJS8-F1
#
_entry.id   AF-A0A2E5UJS8-F1
#
_cell.length_a   1.000
_cell.length_b   1.000
_cell.length_c   1.000
_cell.angle_alpha   90.00
_cell.angle_beta   90.00
_cell.angle_gamma   90.00
#
_symmetry.space_group_name_H-M   'P 1'
#
loop_
_entity.id
_entity.type
_entity.pdbx_description
1 polymer ?
#
loop_
_entity_poly.entity_id
_entity_poly.type
_entity_poly.pdbx_seq_one_letter_code
_entity_poly.pdbx_strand_id
1 'polypeptide(L)'
;MDGFDEKIRERCEALIAVVQGVRPFYLQATEYNKAFIETTVGAALFYLPTRKSLWTGKISREAKERGEKSPDHPFPRKIAAAEILSMDWENDTDPVNSLSKLYKEKYGVYNYVSKRENKALQQVQKKGLFTTPEEAYEQVGIELIEG
;
A
#
# COMPACT_ATOMS: atom_id res chain seq x y z
N MET A 1 -22.75 -0.92 8.40
CA MET A 1 -21.47 -0.91 7.67
C MET A 1 -21.78 -1.39 6.26
N ASP A 2 -21.29 -0.74 5.21
CA ASP A 2 -21.45 -1.26 3.85
C ASP A 2 -20.67 -2.59 3.75
N GLY A 3 -21.17 -3.58 3.01
CA GLY A 3 -20.59 -4.92 2.92
C GLY A 3 -19.16 -4.95 2.38
N PHE A 4 -18.67 -3.87 1.77
CA PHE A 4 -17.25 -3.72 1.45
C PHE A 4 -16.38 -3.41 2.66
N ASP A 5 -16.83 -2.53 3.55
CA ASP A 5 -16.07 -2.15 4.75
C ASP A 5 -15.96 -3.34 5.71
N GLU A 6 -17.00 -4.17 5.78
CA GLU A 6 -16.98 -5.44 6.51
C GLU A 6 -15.92 -6.41 5.96
N LYS A 7 -15.86 -6.58 4.63
CA LYS A 7 -14.82 -7.42 3.98
C LYS A 7 -13.41 -6.90 4.21
N ILE A 8 -13.20 -5.58 4.22
CA ILE A 8 -11.90 -5.00 4.60
C ILE A 8 -11.59 -5.39 6.04
N ARG A 9 -12.55 -5.17 6.95
CA ARG A 9 -12.36 -5.46 8.38
C ARG A 9 -11.99 -6.92 8.62
N GLU A 10 -12.70 -7.87 8.02
CA GLU A 10 -12.39 -9.32 8.11
C GLU A 10 -10.96 -9.63 7.61
N ARG A 11 -10.53 -9.02 6.51
CA ARG A 11 -9.17 -9.23 5.97
C ARG A 11 -8.10 -8.53 6.81
N CYS A 12 -8.40 -7.36 7.37
CA CYS A 12 -7.54 -6.68 8.33
C CYS A 12 -7.39 -7.48 9.62
N GLU A 13 -8.45 -8.13 10.10
CA GLU A 13 -8.40 -9.01 11.27
C GLU A 13 -7.43 -10.17 11.06
N ALA A 14 -7.55 -10.88 9.93
CA ALA A 14 -6.62 -11.93 9.57
C ALA A 14 -5.17 -11.41 9.42
N LEU A 15 -4.99 -10.23 8.81
CA LEU A 15 -3.67 -9.64 8.62
C LEU A 15 -3.03 -9.20 9.95
N ILE A 16 -3.81 -8.62 10.87
CA ILE A 16 -3.33 -8.28 12.22
C ILE A 16 -2.87 -9.53 12.96
N ALA A 17 -3.62 -10.63 12.91
CA ALA A 17 -3.21 -11.89 13.54
C ALA A 17 -1.87 -12.40 12.99
N VAL A 18 -1.67 -12.34 11.67
CA VAL A 18 -0.39 -12.69 11.03
C VAL A 18 0.74 -11.75 11.49
N VAL A 19 0.50 -10.44 11.47
CA VAL A 19 1.48 -9.42 11.86
C VAL A 19 1.88 -9.59 13.33
N GLN A 20 0.93 -9.68 14.26
CA GLN A 20 1.21 -9.87 15.68
C GLN A 20 1.95 -11.20 15.94
N GLY A 21 1.59 -12.27 15.25
CA GLY A 21 2.26 -13.57 15.39
C GLY A 21 3.72 -13.56 14.92
N VAL A 22 4.04 -12.84 13.84
CA VAL A 22 5.43 -12.81 13.28
C VAL A 22 6.29 -11.69 13.89
N ARG A 23 5.68 -10.66 14.48
CA ARG A 23 6.36 -9.44 14.95
C ARG A 23 7.51 -9.72 15.93
N PRO A 24 7.39 -10.59 16.96
CA PRO A 24 8.50 -10.88 17.87
C PRO A 24 9.75 -11.42 17.17
N PHE A 25 9.58 -12.21 16.10
CA PHE A 25 10.70 -12.65 15.28
C PHE A 25 11.20 -11.53 14.35
N TYR A 26 10.29 -10.80 13.70
CA TYR A 26 10.63 -9.70 12.80
C TYR A 26 11.54 -8.64 13.46
N LEU A 27 11.25 -8.26 14.71
CA LEU A 27 11.98 -7.21 15.42
C LEU A 27 13.46 -7.56 15.68
N GLN A 28 13.79 -8.84 15.83
CA GLN A 28 15.16 -9.34 16.03
C GLN A 28 15.77 -10.01 14.79
N ALA A 29 15.02 -10.05 13.69
CA ALA A 29 15.46 -10.72 12.47
C ALA A 29 16.55 -9.95 11.73
N THR A 30 17.36 -10.68 10.95
CA THR A 30 18.30 -10.09 9.99
C THR A 30 17.54 -9.33 8.89
N GLU A 31 18.21 -8.39 8.22
CA GLU A 31 17.59 -7.65 7.10
C GLU A 31 17.11 -8.57 5.96
N TYR A 32 17.80 -9.70 5.74
CA TYR A 32 17.37 -10.72 4.79
C TYR A 32 16.01 -11.33 5.17
N ASN A 33 15.85 -11.74 6.42
CA ASN A 33 14.60 -12.30 6.93
C ASN A 33 13.49 -11.25 7.01
N LYS A 34 13.80 -10.01 7.42
CA LYS A 34 12.85 -8.90 7.38
C LYS A 34 12.34 -8.65 5.97
N ALA A 35 13.22 -8.62 4.97
CA ALA A 35 12.83 -8.41 3.58
C ALA A 35 11.86 -9.50 3.07
N PHE A 36 12.04 -10.75 3.49
CA PHE A 36 11.11 -11.84 3.18
C PHE A 36 9.75 -11.62 3.86
N ILE A 37 9.73 -11.33 5.17
CA ILE A 37 8.49 -11.09 5.93
C ILE A 37 7.72 -9.88 5.38
N GLU A 38 8.42 -8.77 5.11
CA GLU A 38 7.85 -7.56 4.50
C GLU A 38 7.20 -7.86 3.14
N THR A 39 7.79 -8.76 2.35
CA THR A 39 7.24 -9.17 1.05
C THR A 39 5.95 -9.97 1.24
N THR A 40 5.93 -10.90 2.19
CA THR A 40 4.76 -11.73 2.52
C THR A 40 3.60 -10.88 3.05
N VAL A 41 3.87 -10.02 4.04
CA VAL A 41 2.87 -9.10 4.62
C VAL A 41 2.40 -8.08 3.57
N GLY A 42 3.30 -7.54 2.75
CA GLY A 42 2.95 -6.60 1.68
C GLY A 42 2.09 -7.23 0.59
N ALA A 43 2.31 -8.51 0.28
CA ALA A 43 1.43 -9.26 -0.62
C ALA A 43 0.04 -9.47 0.00
N ALA A 44 -0.03 -9.87 1.27
CA ALA A 44 -1.30 -10.00 1.98
C ALA A 44 -2.07 -8.68 2.02
N LEU A 45 -1.39 -7.56 2.29
CA LEU A 45 -1.96 -6.19 2.25
C LEU A 45 -2.53 -5.83 0.87
N PHE A 46 -1.84 -6.21 -0.21
CA PHE A 46 -2.28 -5.91 -1.57
C PHE A 46 -3.54 -6.68 -1.99
N TYR A 47 -3.73 -7.89 -1.45
CA TYR A 47 -4.91 -8.71 -1.75
C TYR A 47 -6.15 -8.36 -0.90
N LEU A 48 -6.09 -7.28 -0.10
CA LEU A 48 -7.31 -6.76 0.51
C LEU A 48 -8.33 -6.30 -0.54
N PRO A 49 -9.63 -6.29 -0.19
CA PRO A 49 -10.69 -5.90 -1.10
C PRO A 49 -10.44 -4.50 -1.66
N THR A 50 -10.45 -4.37 -2.98
CA THR A 50 -10.31 -3.09 -3.68
C THR A 50 -11.63 -2.70 -4.32
N ARG A 51 -11.96 -1.39 -4.32
CA ARG A 51 -13.12 -0.84 -5.03
C ARG A 51 -12.84 0.57 -5.56
N LYS A 52 -13.74 1.09 -6.39
CA LYS A 52 -13.66 2.45 -6.95
C LYS A 52 -13.53 3.55 -5.89
N SER A 53 -14.06 3.37 -4.68
CA SER A 53 -13.90 4.36 -3.59
C SER A 53 -12.45 4.53 -3.10
N LEU A 54 -11.55 3.60 -3.41
CA LEU A 54 -10.12 3.72 -3.09
C LEU A 54 -9.35 4.44 -4.19
N TRP A 55 -10.00 4.71 -5.33
CA TRP A 55 -9.47 5.63 -6.32
C TRP A 55 -9.48 7.03 -5.73
N THR A 56 -8.35 7.72 -5.77
CA THR A 56 -8.23 9.10 -5.28
C THR A 56 -8.96 10.13 -6.16
N GLY A 57 -9.46 9.72 -7.33
CA GLY A 57 -9.95 10.61 -8.38
C GLY A 57 -8.86 11.07 -9.36
N LYS A 58 -7.59 10.75 -9.11
CA LYS A 58 -6.47 11.22 -9.94
C LYS A 58 -6.08 10.22 -11.04
N ILE A 59 -5.65 10.77 -12.17
CA ILE A 59 -5.06 10.06 -13.31
C ILE A 59 -3.85 10.83 -13.82
N SER A 60 -2.82 10.18 -14.36
CA SER A 60 -1.75 10.92 -15.03
C SER A 60 -2.23 11.55 -16.34
N ARG A 61 -1.64 12.68 -16.72
CA ARG A 61 -1.92 13.34 -18.01
C ARG A 61 -1.74 12.37 -19.18
N GLU A 62 -0.63 11.63 -19.22
CA GLU A 62 -0.34 10.65 -20.27
C GLU A 62 -1.39 9.53 -20.32
N ALA A 63 -1.77 8.97 -19.18
CA ALA A 63 -2.79 7.92 -19.12
C ALA A 63 -4.13 8.41 -19.66
N LYS A 64 -4.52 9.64 -19.31
CA LYS A 64 -5.76 10.27 -19.79
C LYS A 64 -5.74 10.48 -21.31
N GLU A 65 -4.65 11.01 -21.86
CA GLU A 65 -4.48 11.23 -23.30
C GLU A 65 -4.48 9.93 -24.11
N ARG A 66 -3.90 8.86 -23.55
CA ARG A 66 -3.82 7.53 -24.18
C ARG A 66 -5.05 6.66 -23.93
N GLY A 67 -5.97 7.06 -23.05
CA GLY A 67 -7.09 6.23 -22.61
C GLY A 67 -6.65 4.98 -21.83
N GLU A 68 -5.48 5.01 -21.19
CA GLU A 68 -4.96 3.92 -20.38
C GLU A 68 -5.36 4.06 -18.90
N LYS A 69 -5.67 2.93 -18.25
CA LYS A 69 -5.99 2.91 -16.81
C LYS A 69 -5.23 1.78 -16.12
N SER A 70 -3.96 2.03 -15.79
CA SER A 70 -3.17 1.13 -14.95
C SER A 70 -3.20 1.64 -13.50
N PRO A 71 -3.72 0.88 -12.53
CA PRO A 71 -3.72 1.32 -11.14
C PRO A 71 -2.29 1.32 -10.59
N ASP A 72 -1.91 2.42 -9.97
CA ASP A 72 -0.70 2.57 -9.18
C ASP A 72 -1.08 2.83 -7.71
N HIS A 73 -0.44 2.11 -6.80
CA HIS A 73 -0.57 2.35 -5.36
C HIS A 73 0.57 3.27 -4.94
N PRO A 74 0.28 4.54 -4.59
CA PRO A 74 1.33 5.53 -4.40
C PRO A 74 2.29 5.17 -3.26
N PHE A 75 1.78 4.44 -2.26
CA PHE A 75 2.56 3.92 -1.15
C PHE A 75 3.03 2.47 -1.41
N PRO A 76 4.36 2.20 -1.49
CA PRO A 76 4.84 0.88 -1.89
C PRO A 76 4.54 -0.20 -0.85
N ARG A 77 4.03 -1.34 -1.31
CA ARG A 77 3.54 -2.45 -0.47
C ARG A 77 4.55 -2.95 0.56
N LYS A 78 5.82 -3.10 0.13
CA LYS A 78 6.89 -3.59 1.01
C LYS A 78 7.21 -2.57 2.11
N ILE A 79 7.10 -1.28 1.80
CA ILE A 79 7.30 -0.19 2.77
C ILE A 79 6.11 -0.12 3.72
N ALA A 80 4.88 -0.24 3.21
CA ALA A 80 3.68 -0.35 4.04
C ALA A 80 3.79 -1.51 5.02
N ALA A 81 4.26 -2.68 4.56
CA ALA A 81 4.47 -3.84 5.41
C ALA A 81 5.52 -3.58 6.51
N ALA A 82 6.62 -2.92 6.18
CA ALA A 82 7.63 -2.54 7.17
C ALA A 82 7.08 -1.57 8.23
N GLU A 83 6.27 -0.57 7.81
CA GLU A 83 5.57 0.32 8.74
C GLU A 83 4.63 -0.48 9.67
N ILE A 84 3.75 -1.30 9.09
CA ILE A 84 2.80 -2.15 9.83
C ILE A 84 3.52 -3.06 10.83
N LEU A 85 4.61 -3.73 10.44
CA LEU A 85 5.36 -4.63 11.32
C LEU A 85 6.08 -3.90 12.46
N SER A 86 6.36 -2.61 12.28
CA SER A 86 7.04 -1.77 13.28
C SER A 86 6.08 -1.10 14.27
N MET A 87 4.80 -0.95 13.91
CA MET A 87 3.77 -0.36 14.77
C MET A 87 3.58 -1.16 16.07
N ASP A 88 3.19 -0.45 17.13
CA ASP A 88 2.92 -1.02 18.45
C ASP A 88 1.45 -1.44 18.59
N TRP A 89 1.12 -2.60 18.04
CA TRP A 89 -0.24 -3.15 18.06
C TRP A 89 -0.70 -3.66 19.43
N GLU A 90 0.21 -3.84 20.39
CA GLU A 90 -0.13 -4.33 21.73
C GLU A 90 -0.85 -3.26 22.56
N ASN A 91 -0.51 -1.99 22.31
CA ASN A 91 -1.10 -0.83 22.96
C ASN A 91 -2.24 -0.19 22.14
N ASP A 92 -2.57 -0.74 20.96
CA ASP A 92 -3.72 -0.30 20.17
C ASP A 92 -5.00 -0.97 20.68
N THR A 93 -5.99 -0.17 21.05
CA THR A 93 -7.28 -0.65 21.57
C THR A 93 -8.19 -1.27 20.49
N ASP A 94 -7.97 -0.96 19.21
CA ASP A 94 -8.69 -1.55 18.07
C ASP A 94 -7.77 -1.67 16.84
N PRO A 95 -6.81 -2.61 16.86
CA PRO A 95 -5.79 -2.75 15.81
C PRO A 95 -6.40 -3.05 14.44
N VAL A 96 -7.55 -3.76 14.41
CA VAL A 96 -8.26 -4.09 13.18
C VAL A 96 -8.82 -2.82 12.54
N ASN A 97 -9.44 -1.94 13.33
CA ASN A 97 -9.97 -0.67 12.81
C ASN A 97 -8.84 0.29 12.42
N SER A 98 -7.76 0.36 13.21
CA SER A 98 -6.57 1.15 12.89
C SER A 98 -5.96 0.74 11.54
N LEU A 99 -5.75 -0.56 11.31
CA LEU A 99 -5.27 -1.06 10.02
C LEU A 99 -6.29 -0.83 8.90
N SER A 100 -7.59 -1.03 9.16
CA SER A 100 -8.65 -0.77 8.16
C SER A 100 -8.66 0.69 7.72
N LYS A 101 -8.44 1.62 8.65
CA LYS A 101 -8.32 3.05 8.38
C LYS A 101 -7.08 3.35 7.54
N LEU A 102 -5.92 2.86 7.96
CA LEU A 102 -4.67 3.01 7.21
C LEU A 102 -4.76 2.44 5.78
N TYR A 103 -5.42 1.30 5.61
CA TYR A 103 -5.65 0.73 4.29
C TYR A 103 -6.52 1.66 3.42
N LYS A 104 -7.64 2.15 3.94
CA LYS A 104 -8.56 3.02 3.18
C LYS A 104 -7.98 4.40 2.87
N GLU A 105 -7.10 4.92 3.73
CA GLU A 105 -6.57 6.29 3.62
C GLU A 105 -5.19 6.35 2.96
N LYS A 106 -4.39 5.27 3.04
CA LYS A 106 -2.96 5.30 2.65
C LYS A 106 -2.52 4.11 1.82
N TYR A 107 -2.75 2.87 2.27
CA TYR A 107 -2.10 1.70 1.67
C TYR A 107 -2.88 1.08 0.49
N GLY A 108 -4.21 1.18 0.52
CA GLY A 108 -5.11 0.63 -0.50
C GLY A 108 -5.53 1.65 -1.55
N VAL A 109 -5.26 2.94 -1.33
CA VAL A 109 -5.61 3.99 -2.30
C VAL A 109 -4.78 3.85 -3.58
N TYR A 110 -5.35 4.28 -4.70
CA TYR A 110 -4.67 4.21 -5.99
C TYR A 110 -4.98 5.40 -6.90
N ASN A 111 -4.03 5.69 -7.78
CA ASN A 111 -4.16 6.60 -8.92
C ASN A 111 -4.18 5.77 -10.22
N TYR A 112 -4.66 6.34 -11.32
CA TYR A 112 -4.44 5.74 -12.64
C TYR A 112 -3.22 6.36 -13.32
N VAL A 113 -2.37 5.52 -13.90
CA VAL A 113 -1.21 5.91 -14.71
C VAL A 113 -1.16 5.06 -15.98
N SER A 114 -0.27 5.40 -16.92
CA SER A 114 -0.04 4.60 -18.12
C SER A 114 0.74 3.33 -17.74
N LYS A 115 0.69 2.29 -18.58
CA LYS A 115 1.47 1.06 -18.31
C LYS A 115 2.97 1.34 -18.27
N ARG A 116 3.43 2.32 -19.07
CA ARG A 116 4.83 2.76 -19.14
C ARG A 116 5.23 3.46 -17.85
N GLU A 117 4.40 4.39 -17.37
CA GLU A 117 4.57 5.11 -16.13
C GLU A 117 4.60 4.18 -14.92
N ASN A 118 3.67 3.21 -14.83
CA ASN A 118 3.65 2.22 -13.75
C ASN A 118 4.98 1.43 -13.67
N LYS A 119 5.52 1.04 -14.83
CA LYS A 119 6.83 0.36 -14.89
C LYS A 119 8.00 1.26 -14.44
N ALA A 120 7.92 2.57 -14.71
CA ALA A 120 8.92 3.54 -14.26
C ALA A 120 8.84 3.75 -12.73
N LEU A 121 7.63 3.90 -12.18
CA LEU A 121 7.39 4.04 -10.74
C LEU A 121 7.96 2.86 -9.94
N GLN A 122 7.81 1.64 -10.44
CA GLN A 122 8.40 0.45 -9.81
C GLN A 122 9.93 0.54 -9.62
N GLN A 123 10.64 1.39 -10.38
CA GLN A 123 12.08 1.57 -10.22
C GLN A 123 12.45 2.47 -9.03
N VAL A 124 11.61 3.46 -8.71
CA VAL A 124 11.83 4.45 -7.65
C VAL A 124 11.07 4.14 -6.37
N GLN A 125 9.97 3.38 -6.45
CA GLN A 125 9.15 2.92 -5.32
C GLN A 125 9.76 1.70 -4.59
N LYS A 126 11.06 1.75 -4.30
CA LYS A 126 11.80 0.68 -3.60
C LYS A 126 12.32 1.15 -2.25
N LYS A 127 12.52 0.21 -1.31
CA LYS A 127 13.16 0.48 -0.02
C LYS A 127 14.53 1.13 -0.27
N GLY A 128 14.79 2.28 0.35
CA GLY A 128 16.01 3.07 0.19
C GLY A 128 15.98 4.14 -0.91
N LEU A 129 14.96 4.15 -1.77
CA LEU A 129 14.76 5.20 -2.79
C LEU A 129 13.46 5.97 -2.58
N PHE A 130 12.42 5.28 -2.13
CA PHE A 130 11.12 5.89 -1.87
C PHE A 130 11.16 6.75 -0.60
N THR A 131 10.63 7.96 -0.73
CA THR A 131 10.51 8.98 0.31
C THR A 131 9.03 9.31 0.52
N THR A 132 8.40 9.89 -0.51
CA THR A 132 6.97 10.25 -0.54
C THR A 132 6.35 9.85 -1.89
N PRO A 133 5.02 9.63 -1.95
CA PRO A 133 4.31 9.45 -3.21
C PRO A 133 4.57 10.56 -4.23
N GLU A 134 4.53 11.82 -3.77
CA GLU A 134 4.69 13.01 -4.60
C GLU A 134 6.07 13.05 -5.27
N GLU A 135 7.12 12.84 -4.49
CA GLU A 135 8.50 12.77 -5.02
C GLU A 135 8.69 11.59 -5.96
N ALA A 136 8.04 10.44 -5.70
CA ALA A 136 8.13 9.28 -6.58
C ALA A 136 7.53 9.57 -7.97
N TYR A 137 6.39 10.28 -8.03
CA TYR A 137 5.82 10.72 -9.32
C TYR A 137 6.70 11.76 -10.01
N GLU A 138 7.22 12.74 -9.27
CA GLU A 138 8.10 13.79 -9.79
C GLU A 138 9.39 13.20 -10.41
N GLN A 139 10.02 12.24 -9.73
CA GLN A 139 11.26 11.59 -10.19
C GLN A 139 11.13 10.90 -11.56
N VAL A 140 9.92 10.47 -11.93
CA VAL A 140 9.66 9.81 -13.22
C VAL A 140 8.85 10.69 -14.18
N GLY A 141 8.66 11.97 -13.85
CA GLY A 141 8.00 12.96 -14.70
C GLY A 141 6.49 12.74 -14.86
N ILE A 142 5.81 12.18 -13.86
CA ILE A 142 4.37 11.95 -13.88
C ILE A 142 3.64 13.16 -13.30
N GLU A 143 2.74 13.74 -14.09
CA GLU A 143 1.80 14.77 -13.63
C GLU A 143 0.42 14.16 -13.40
N LEU A 144 -0.04 14.15 -12.15
CA LEU A 144 -1.40 13.74 -11.80
C LEU A 144 -2.38 14.89 -11.96
N ILE A 145 -3.50 14.61 -12.62
CA ILE A 145 -4.63 15.52 -12.83
C ILE A 145 -5.93 14.86 -12.38
N GLU A 146 -7.01 15.64 -12.29
CA GLU A 146 -8.35 15.09 -12.04
C GLU A 146 -8.82 14.20 -13.22
N GLY A 147 -9.34 13.02 -12.90
CA GLY A 147 -9.67 11.95 -13.85
C GLY A 147 -11.11 11.85 -14.31
#